data_AF-A0A844ATX8-F1
#
_entry.id   AF-A0A844ATX8-F1
#
_cell.length_a   1.000
_cell.length_b   1.000
_cell.length_c   1.000
_cell.angle_alpha   90.00
_cell.angle_beta   90.00
_cell.angle_gamma   90.00
#
_symmetry.space_group_name_H-M   'P 1'
#
loop_
_entity.id
_entity.type
_entity.pdbx_description
1 polymer ?
#
loop_
_entity_poly.entity_id
_entity_poly.type
_entity_poly.pdbx_seq_one_letter_code
_entity_poly.pdbx_strand_id
1 'polypeptide(L)'
;MTRKPWHIHRTDKALTLSRLSPARFDIVADGALPTGDPLRYAHQIRQDMWRLLQGVRGFAPVVELRAHDGGWQVRAGGAVNGVVPPNAAATVAELLQNQSKRARWIAQANRSNQFSNQGKEDNQ
;
A
#
# COMPACT_ATOMS: atom_id res chain seq x y z
N MET A 1 12.72 -21.95 4.04
CA MET A 1 11.99 -21.10 3.07
C MET A 1 12.38 -19.64 3.30
N THR A 2 13.24 -19.08 2.46
CA THR A 2 13.66 -17.68 2.56
C THR A 2 12.47 -16.80 2.19
N ARG A 3 11.81 -16.19 3.19
CA ARG A 3 10.76 -15.20 2.93
C ARG A 3 11.44 -14.05 2.19
N LYS A 4 11.17 -13.89 0.89
CA LYS A 4 11.67 -12.71 0.14
C LYS A 4 11.27 -11.46 0.94
N PRO A 5 12.22 -10.65 1.41
CA PRO A 5 11.91 -9.48 2.22
C PRO A 5 11.10 -8.48 1.40
N TRP A 6 10.17 -7.79 2.06
CA TRP A 6 9.47 -6.67 1.45
C TRP A 6 10.38 -5.45 1.49
N HIS A 7 10.41 -4.70 0.39
CA HIS A 7 11.14 -3.44 0.34
C HIS A 7 10.21 -2.33 0.81
N ILE A 8 10.67 -1.57 1.80
CA ILE A 8 10.01 -0.37 2.30
C ILE A 8 10.94 0.79 1.97
N HIS A 9 10.49 1.67 1.09
CA HIS A 9 11.17 2.92 0.79
C HIS A 9 10.33 4.07 1.36
N ARG A 10 10.94 4.88 2.23
CA ARG A 10 10.30 6.04 2.86
C ARG A 10 11.04 7.30 2.46
N THR A 11 10.27 8.32 2.14
CA THR A 11 10.72 9.71 1.98
C THR A 11 9.84 10.59 2.87
N ASP A 12 10.15 11.88 2.94
CA ASP A 12 9.39 12.84 3.77
C ASP A 12 7.91 12.92 3.37
N LYS A 13 7.58 12.64 2.11
CA LYS A 13 6.22 12.77 1.56
C LYS A 13 5.66 11.48 0.98
N ALA A 14 6.40 10.38 1.01
CA ALA A 14 5.95 9.14 0.40
C ALA A 14 6.43 7.88 1.11
N LEU A 15 5.62 6.82 1.01
CA LEU A 15 5.96 5.48 1.43
C LEU A 15 5.65 4.52 0.29
N THR A 16 6.66 3.77 -0.16
CA THR A 16 6.48 2.68 -1.13
C THR A 16 6.78 1.34 -0.46
N LEU A 17 5.84 0.42 -0.53
CA LEU A 17 5.97 -0.97 -0.12
C LEU A 17 5.89 -1.86 -1.36
N SER A 18 6.98 -2.54 -1.70
CA SER A 18 7.07 -3.36 -2.91
C SER A 18 7.67 -4.73 -2.64
N ARG A 19 7.31 -5.69 -3.49
CA ARG A 19 7.96 -7.01 -3.51
C ARG A 19 9.23 -7.05 -4.38
N LEU A 20 9.32 -6.17 -5.38
CA LEU A 20 10.48 -6.01 -6.25
C LEU A 20 11.20 -4.69 -5.94
N SER A 21 12.52 -4.69 -6.13
CA SER A 21 13.35 -3.49 -6.16
C SER A 21 14.11 -3.46 -7.49
N PRO A 22 13.95 -2.43 -8.33
CA PRO A 22 13.04 -1.29 -8.16
C PRO A 22 11.56 -1.70 -8.25
N ALA A 23 10.68 -0.88 -7.66
CA ALA A 23 9.24 -1.10 -7.75
C ALA A 23 8.77 -0.88 -9.20
N ARG A 24 7.89 -1.77 -9.70
CA ARG A 24 7.33 -1.71 -11.06
C ARG A 24 5.81 -1.84 -11.00
N PHE A 25 5.13 -1.01 -11.79
CA PHE A 25 3.68 -0.99 -11.94
C PHE A 25 3.30 -1.35 -13.38
N ASP A 26 2.95 -2.62 -13.62
CA ASP A 26 2.34 -3.04 -14.89
C ASP A 26 0.81 -2.93 -14.81
N ILE A 27 0.27 -3.12 -13.61
CA ILE A 27 -1.11 -2.79 -13.23
C ILE A 27 -1.05 -1.67 -12.21
N VAL A 28 -1.94 -0.69 -12.33
CA VAL A 28 -2.07 0.37 -11.35
C VAL A 28 -3.50 0.92 -11.28
N ALA A 29 -3.92 1.22 -10.06
CA ALA A 29 -5.09 2.04 -9.80
C ALA A 29 -4.79 2.99 -8.64
N ASP A 30 -5.48 4.12 -8.66
CA ASP A 30 -5.32 5.21 -7.71
C ASP A 30 -6.54 5.32 -6.79
N GLY A 31 -6.32 5.86 -5.60
CA GLY A 31 -7.39 6.17 -4.66
C GLY A 31 -6.90 7.09 -3.56
N ALA A 32 -7.82 7.63 -2.77
CA ALA A 32 -7.48 8.48 -1.63
C ALA A 32 -7.86 7.80 -0.32
N LEU A 33 -7.07 8.01 0.72
CA LEU A 33 -7.35 7.64 2.10
C LEU A 33 -7.14 8.84 3.01
N PRO A 34 -7.91 8.95 4.12
CA PRO A 34 -7.69 10.01 5.10
C PRO A 34 -6.32 9.84 5.77
N THR A 35 -5.96 10.82 6.59
CA THR A 35 -4.76 10.76 7.46
C THR A 35 -4.74 9.47 8.31
N GLY A 36 -3.55 9.04 8.67
CA GLY A 36 -3.29 7.78 9.39
C GLY A 36 -1.91 7.22 9.07
N ASP A 37 -1.51 6.13 9.73
CA ASP A 37 -0.20 5.51 9.53
C ASP A 37 -0.06 4.93 8.10
N PRO A 38 0.83 5.49 7.25
CA PRO A 38 0.99 5.06 5.86
C PRO A 38 1.51 3.63 5.74
N LEU A 39 2.32 3.15 6.68
CA LEU A 39 2.86 1.80 6.64
C LEU A 39 1.76 0.77 6.91
N ARG A 40 0.83 1.07 7.83
CA ARG A 40 -0.33 0.20 8.07
C ARG A 40 -1.30 0.20 6.91
N TYR A 41 -1.53 1.33 6.27
CA TYR A 41 -2.28 1.36 5.01
C TYR A 41 -1.61 0.46 3.97
N ALA A 42 -0.31 0.67 3.71
CA ALA A 42 0.44 -0.11 2.73
C ALA A 42 0.36 -1.62 2.99
N HIS A 43 0.58 -2.05 4.23
CA HIS A 43 0.55 -3.48 4.57
C HIS A 43 -0.82 -4.12 4.36
N GLN A 44 -1.89 -3.43 4.73
CA GLN A 44 -3.25 -3.95 4.59
C GLN A 44 -3.69 -3.99 3.14
N ILE A 45 -3.53 -2.89 2.40
CA ILE A 45 -3.88 -2.79 0.97
C ILE A 45 -3.14 -3.88 0.19
N ARG A 46 -1.83 -4.00 0.42
CA ARG A 46 -1.00 -5.08 -0.16
C ARG A 46 -1.57 -6.47 0.16
N GLN A 47 -1.95 -6.71 1.41
CA GLN A 47 -2.45 -8.03 1.84
C GLN A 47 -3.77 -8.39 1.15
N ASP A 48 -4.71 -7.43 1.05
CA ASP A 48 -5.95 -7.62 0.31
C ASP A 48 -5.71 -7.77 -1.19
N MET A 49 -4.85 -6.94 -1.77
CA MET A 49 -4.50 -6.97 -3.19
C MET A 49 -3.84 -8.28 -3.57
N TRP A 50 -2.93 -8.79 -2.74
CA TRP A 50 -2.34 -10.11 -2.94
C TRP A 50 -3.41 -11.20 -2.94
N ARG A 51 -4.36 -11.18 -1.99
CA ARG A 51 -5.44 -12.19 -1.96
C ARG A 51 -6.30 -12.17 -3.23
N LEU A 52 -6.54 -11.00 -3.80
CA LEU A 52 -7.32 -10.85 -5.03
C LEU A 52 -6.54 -11.27 -6.28
N LEU A 53 -5.25 -10.93 -6.36
CA LEU A 53 -4.45 -11.09 -7.58
C LEU A 53 -3.40 -12.21 -7.51
N GLN A 54 -3.39 -13.04 -6.45
CA GLN A 54 -2.45 -14.17 -6.32
C GLN A 54 -2.55 -15.20 -7.46
N GLY A 55 -3.69 -15.26 -8.16
CA GLY A 55 -3.86 -16.10 -9.35
C GLY A 55 -3.20 -15.54 -10.61
N VAL A 56 -2.80 -14.26 -10.61
CA VAL A 56 -2.13 -13.63 -11.74
C VAL A 56 -0.66 -14.06 -11.76
N ARG A 57 -0.23 -14.65 -12.87
CA ARG A 57 1.10 -15.24 -13.02
C ARG A 57 2.19 -14.19 -12.77
N GLY A 58 3.06 -14.48 -11.80
CA GLY A 58 4.20 -13.64 -11.45
C GLY A 58 3.83 -12.28 -10.88
N PHE A 59 2.61 -12.11 -10.36
CA PHE A 59 2.20 -10.86 -9.75
C PHE A 59 3.09 -10.49 -8.55
N ALA A 60 3.63 -9.27 -8.58
CA ALA A 60 4.48 -8.72 -7.54
C ALA A 60 3.90 -7.38 -7.07
N PRO A 61 3.20 -7.35 -5.92
CA PRO A 61 2.46 -6.17 -5.49
C PRO A 61 3.37 -5.00 -5.09
N VAL A 62 2.87 -3.81 -5.38
CA VAL A 62 3.44 -2.51 -5.04
C VAL A 62 2.32 -1.62 -4.52
N VAL A 63 2.56 -0.97 -3.38
CA VAL A 63 1.68 0.07 -2.84
C VAL A 63 2.53 1.29 -2.54
N GLU A 64 2.20 2.41 -3.16
CA GLU A 64 2.78 3.71 -2.88
C GLU A 64 1.72 4.61 -2.23
N LEU A 65 2.09 5.31 -1.17
CA LEU A 65 1.30 6.35 -0.56
C LEU A 65 2.09 7.65 -0.64
N ARG A 66 1.46 8.70 -1.14
CA ARG A 66 2.01 10.06 -1.19
C ARG A 66 1.14 10.98 -0.35
N ALA A 67 1.76 11.78 0.50
CA ALA A 67 1.06 12.77 1.30
C ALA A 67 0.38 13.78 0.37
N HIS A 68 -0.86 14.13 0.68
CA HIS A 68 -1.63 15.20 0.03
C HIS A 68 -2.49 15.90 1.08
N ASP A 69 -3.11 17.02 0.71
CA ASP A 69 -3.96 17.77 1.62
C ASP A 69 -5.14 16.89 2.10
N GLY A 70 -5.15 16.59 3.40
CA GLY A 70 -6.20 15.77 4.02
C GLY A 70 -5.91 14.27 4.12
N GLY A 71 -4.73 13.77 3.70
CA GLY A 71 -4.35 12.37 3.95
C GLY A 71 -3.33 11.80 2.98
N TRP A 72 -3.64 10.65 2.38
CA TRP A 72 -2.78 9.94 1.45
C TRP A 72 -3.43 9.72 0.08
N GLN A 73 -2.73 10.12 -0.97
CA GLN A 73 -2.93 9.59 -2.32
C GLN A 73 -2.28 8.21 -2.39
N VAL A 74 -3.06 7.20 -2.71
CA VAL A 74 -2.66 5.80 -2.80
C VAL A 74 -2.56 5.41 -4.26
N ARG A 75 -1.43 4.80 -4.63
CA ARG A 75 -1.21 4.12 -5.89
C ARG A 75 -0.94 2.66 -5.62
N ALA A 76 -1.87 1.78 -5.97
CA ALA A 76 -1.78 0.35 -5.70
C ALA A 76 -1.78 -0.45 -6.99
N GLY A 77 -1.02 -1.54 -7.01
CA GLY A 77 -0.97 -2.44 -8.15
C GLY A 77 0.27 -3.32 -8.06
N GLY A 78 1.00 -3.45 -9.17
CA GLY A 78 2.27 -4.15 -9.16
C GLY A 78 2.69 -4.69 -10.52
N ALA A 79 3.78 -5.43 -10.51
CA ALA A 79 4.32 -6.06 -11.70
C ALA A 79 3.60 -7.38 -12.00
N VAL A 80 3.52 -7.75 -13.27
CA VAL A 80 3.04 -9.04 -13.77
C VAL A 80 4.13 -9.68 -14.61
N ASN A 81 4.25 -11.01 -14.56
CA ASN A 81 5.12 -11.73 -15.49
C ASN A 81 4.28 -12.32 -16.63
N GLY A 82 4.28 -11.64 -17.78
CA GLY A 82 3.52 -12.02 -18.96
C GLY A 82 2.35 -11.08 -19.23
N VAL A 83 1.26 -11.62 -19.77
CA VAL A 83 0.09 -10.82 -20.17
C VAL A 83 -0.64 -10.29 -18.95
N VAL A 84 -0.85 -8.98 -18.92
CA VAL A 84 -1.66 -8.32 -17.91
C VAL A 84 -3.14 -8.67 -18.14
N PRO A 85 -3.86 -9.24 -17.16
CA PRO A 85 -5.28 -9.49 -17.32
C PRO A 85 -6.04 -8.18 -17.58
N PRO A 86 -6.96 -8.13 -18.55
CA PRO A 86 -7.60 -6.88 -18.98
C PRO A 86 -8.41 -6.20 -17.87
N ASN A 87 -8.95 -6.97 -16.92
CA ASN A 87 -9.72 -6.47 -15.79
C ASN A 87 -8.87 -6.15 -14.55
N ALA A 88 -7.55 -6.40 -14.55
CA ALA A 88 -6.77 -6.34 -13.33
C ALA A 88 -6.72 -4.93 -12.72
N ALA A 89 -6.61 -3.88 -13.55
CA ALA A 89 -6.65 -2.50 -13.07
C ALA A 89 -8.02 -2.15 -12.45
N ALA A 90 -9.11 -2.59 -13.09
CA ALA A 90 -10.47 -2.41 -12.56
C ALA A 90 -10.65 -3.16 -11.22
N THR A 91 -10.15 -4.39 -11.10
CA THR A 91 -10.18 -5.15 -9.84
C THR A 91 -9.42 -4.41 -8.72
N VAL A 92 -8.28 -3.77 -9.02
CA VAL A 92 -7.56 -2.98 -8.01
C VAL A 92 -8.32 -1.69 -7.66
N ALA A 93 -8.95 -1.03 -8.63
CA ALA A 93 -9.79 0.15 -8.38
C ALA A 93 -10.98 -0.19 -7.47
N GLU A 94 -11.69 -1.29 -7.76
CA GLU A 94 -12.80 -1.80 -6.93
C GLU A 94 -12.33 -2.14 -5.52
N LEU A 95 -11.14 -2.75 -5.39
CA LEU A 95 -10.52 -2.99 -4.09
C LEU A 95 -10.33 -1.69 -3.30
N LEU A 96 -9.78 -0.65 -3.93
CA LEU A 96 -9.52 0.65 -3.30
C LEU A 96 -10.81 1.40 -2.93
N GLN A 97 -11.91 1.12 -3.61
CA GLN A 97 -13.23 1.73 -3.37
C GLN A 97 -14.12 0.92 -2.41
N ASN A 98 -13.76 -0.34 -2.10
CA ASN A 98 -14.55 -1.19 -1.22
C ASN A 98 -14.66 -0.60 0.21
N GLN A 99 -15.87 -0.17 0.57
CA GLN A 99 -16.11 0.56 1.82
C GLN A 99 -15.76 -0.25 3.08
N SER A 100 -16.09 -1.54 3.13
CA SER A 100 -15.79 -2.39 4.29
C SER A 100 -14.30 -2.59 4.50
N LYS A 101 -13.53 -2.76 3.40
CA LYS A 101 -12.06 -2.85 3.46
C LYS A 101 -11.45 -1.51 3.87
N ARG A 102 -11.91 -0.40 3.29
CA ARG A 102 -11.46 0.96 3.64
C ARG A 102 -11.69 1.27 5.11
N ALA A 103 -12.88 0.99 5.65
CA ALA A 103 -13.20 1.20 7.05
C ALA A 103 -12.24 0.44 7.98
N ARG A 104 -11.97 -0.84 7.67
CA ARG A 104 -10.97 -1.64 8.40
C ARG A 104 -9.57 -1.04 8.29
N TRP A 105 -9.16 -0.62 7.10
CA TRP A 105 -7.84 -0.04 6.88
C TRP A 105 -7.63 1.21 7.72
N ILE A 106 -8.61 2.12 7.70
CA ILE A 106 -8.64 3.38 8.46
C ILE A 106 -8.59 3.09 9.96
N ALA A 107 -9.44 2.21 10.46
CA ALA A 107 -9.44 1.83 11.88
C ALA A 107 -8.06 1.32 12.33
N GLN A 108 -7.42 0.49 11.52
CA GLN A 108 -6.09 -0.03 11.83
C GLN A 108 -4.97 1.00 11.69
N ALA A 109 -5.06 1.92 10.73
CA ALA A 109 -4.09 3.00 10.55
C ALA A 109 -4.15 4.03 11.70
N ASN A 110 -5.34 4.27 12.25
CA ASN A 110 -5.56 5.20 13.36
C ASN A 110 -5.06 4.64 14.71
N ARG A 111 -5.00 3.31 14.89
CA ARG A 111 -4.49 2.69 16.13
C ARG A 111 -3.04 3.05 16.45
N SER A 112 -2.23 3.37 15.45
CA SER A 112 -0.82 3.76 15.58
C SER A 112 -0.61 5.23 15.89
N ASN A 113 -1.61 6.08 15.64
CA ASN A 113 -1.51 7.52 15.92
C ASN A 113 -1.49 7.83 17.43
N GLN A 114 -1.60 6.79 18.27
CA GLN A 114 -1.64 6.90 19.73
C GLN A 114 -0.28 6.61 20.40
N PHE A 115 0.74 6.20 19.63
CA PHE A 115 2.06 5.79 20.18
C PHE A 115 3.26 6.60 19.65
N SER A 116 3.04 7.60 18.79
CA SER A 116 4.14 8.39 18.19
C SER A 116 4.38 9.75 18.87
N ASN A 117 3.79 10.02 20.03
CA ASN A 117 4.02 11.26 20.80
C ASN A 117 4.77 11.04 22.12
N GLN A 118 5.77 10.15 22.14
CA GLN A 118 6.71 10.03 23.25
C GLN A 118 8.11 9.75 22.70
N GLY A 119 9.03 10.70 22.84
CA GLY A 119 10.47 10.49 22.66
C GLY A 119 11.09 11.19 21.46
N LYS A 120 11.16 12.53 21.49
CA LYS A 120 12.31 13.33 21.01
C LYS A 120 12.35 14.69 21.73
N GLU A 121 12.36 14.64 23.05
CA GLU A 121 13.06 15.61 23.88
C GLU A 121 14.09 14.80 24.68
N ASP A 122 15.24 15.42 24.97
CA ASP A 122 16.49 14.87 25.53
C ASP A 122 17.48 14.36 24.45
N ASN A 123 18.70 14.89 24.29
CA ASN A 123 19.50 15.74 25.15
C ASN A 123 20.52 16.55 24.32
N GLN A 124 20.84 17.73 24.85
CA GLN A 124 21.97 18.60 24.50
C GLN A 124 23.32 17.96 24.80
#